data_AF-A0A212CXK6-F1
#
_entry.id   AF-A0A212CXK6-F1
#
_cell.length_a   1.000
_cell.length_b   1.000
_cell.length_c   1.000
_cell.angle_alpha   90.00
_cell.angle_beta   90.00
_cell.angle_gamma   90.00
#
_symmetry.space_group_name_H-M   'P 1'
#
loop_
_entity.id
_entity.type
_entity.pdbx_description
1 polymer ?
#
loop_
_entity_poly.entity_id
_entity_poly.type
_entity_poly.pdbx_seq_one_letter_code
_entity_poly.pdbx_strand_id
1 'polypeptide(L)'
;MTEQLQWLPFVNARLHEPYVKFIYWSLRQLDAGTQHSTMTTTLRRLGEDIFRGVVTKGVQDAALEHSVESRPRTAAFFKSTSLPLRFVSTLIVLKTVTQADFLAQAFDSLCLDLQADEGKSLFLQLQAVPVVLSHLKLSSRGLLPSVMDSLLQMTVESSALQPFLEACSCSLFFRTCSVLLRAPKLDIHVLEKLSIILQKLSKIKSNKKLFELFTIHLMLQEIQRTTHPEHAFLCINLNSTLFNLGLTKCNSLAASTNP
;
A
#
# COMPACT_ATOMS: atom_id res chain seq x y z
N MET A 1 9.33 -3.17 23.68
CA MET A 1 8.10 -3.24 22.86
C MET A 1 7.62 -4.68 22.69
N THR A 2 8.44 -5.61 22.19
CA THR A 2 8.04 -7.01 21.99
C THR A 2 7.55 -7.72 23.26
N GLU A 3 8.25 -7.54 24.39
CA GLU A 3 7.82 -8.11 25.69
C GLU A 3 6.49 -7.52 26.17
N GLN A 4 6.28 -6.22 26.00
CA GLN A 4 5.02 -5.57 26.35
C GLN A 4 3.86 -6.02 25.46
N LEU A 5 4.11 -6.31 24.17
CA LEU A 5 3.12 -6.88 23.27
C LEU A 5 2.60 -8.23 23.80
N GLN A 6 3.43 -8.99 24.52
CA GLN A 6 3.03 -10.27 25.11
C GLN A 6 2.05 -10.11 26.28
N TRP A 7 2.12 -9.01 27.02
CA TRP A 7 1.27 -8.77 28.21
C TRP A 7 0.03 -7.90 27.92
N LEU A 8 0.10 -7.04 26.91
CA LEU A 8 -0.98 -6.13 26.50
C LEU A 8 -2.36 -6.80 26.28
N PRO A 9 -2.45 -8.02 25.69
CA PRO A 9 -3.71 -8.75 25.54
C PRO A 9 -4.52 -8.88 26.84
N PHE A 10 -3.84 -8.88 27.98
CA PHE A 10 -4.38 -9.24 29.28
C PHE A 10 -4.71 -8.04 30.17
N VAL A 11 -4.30 -6.83 29.79
CA VAL A 11 -4.50 -5.62 30.61
C VAL A 11 -5.88 -5.00 30.36
N ASN A 12 -6.09 -4.47 29.15
CA ASN A 12 -7.34 -3.82 28.77
C ASN A 12 -7.43 -3.73 27.25
N ALA A 13 -8.50 -4.28 26.66
CA ALA A 13 -8.73 -4.26 25.21
C ALA A 13 -8.79 -2.83 24.64
N ARG A 14 -9.22 -1.84 25.44
CA ARG A 14 -9.24 -0.42 25.04
C ARG A 14 -7.85 0.17 24.79
N LEU A 15 -6.79 -0.44 25.34
CA LEU A 15 -5.41 -0.01 25.16
C LEU A 15 -4.74 -0.63 23.93
N HIS A 16 -5.36 -1.63 23.29
CA HIS A 16 -4.76 -2.34 22.16
C HIS A 16 -4.52 -1.41 20.98
N GLU A 17 -5.54 -0.66 20.55
CA GLU A 17 -5.41 0.26 19.41
C GLU A 17 -4.40 1.40 19.67
N PRO A 18 -4.46 2.16 20.79
CA PRO A 18 -3.47 3.19 21.09
C PRO A 18 -2.03 2.64 21.12
N TYR A 19 -1.82 1.45 21.69
CA TYR A 19 -0.50 0.86 21.79
C TYR A 19 0.04 0.40 20.42
N VAL A 20 -0.79 -0.25 19.60
CA VAL A 20 -0.37 -0.68 18.26
C VAL A 20 -0.15 0.54 17.35
N LYS A 21 -0.94 1.61 17.49
CA LYS A 21 -0.65 2.91 16.85
C LYS A 21 0.69 3.48 17.29
N PHE A 22 1.01 3.44 18.58
CA PHE A 22 2.31 3.87 19.10
C PHE A 22 3.47 3.06 18.48
N ILE A 23 3.33 1.74 18.38
CA ILE A 23 4.32 0.89 17.69
C ILE A 23 4.49 1.34 16.24
N TYR A 24 3.39 1.47 15.49
CA TYR A 24 3.45 1.87 14.08
C TYR A 24 4.17 3.21 13.88
N TRP A 25 3.83 4.23 14.67
CA TRP A 25 4.48 5.53 14.59
C TRP A 25 5.96 5.48 15.00
N SER A 26 6.30 4.67 16.00
CA SER A 26 7.71 4.44 16.37
C SER A 26 8.49 3.81 15.22
N LEU A 27 7.92 2.79 14.56
CA LEU A 27 8.53 2.15 13.39
C LEU A 27 8.73 3.12 12.23
N ARG A 28 7.81 4.06 12.03
CA ARG A 28 7.90 5.09 10.98
C ARG A 28 9.07 6.06 11.20
N GLN A 29 9.48 6.30 12.45
CA GLN A 29 10.63 7.16 12.74
C GLN A 29 11.98 6.45 12.54
N LEU A 30 12.01 5.12 12.64
CA LEU A 30 13.24 4.35 12.45
C LEU A 30 13.78 4.37 11.00
N ASP A 31 12.92 4.61 10.00
CA ASP A 31 13.32 4.72 8.59
C ASP A 31 14.23 5.91 8.30
N ALA A 32 14.20 6.94 9.15
CA ALA A 32 14.97 8.17 8.96
C ALA A 32 16.44 8.05 9.44
N GLY A 33 16.81 6.93 10.07
CA GLY A 33 18.13 6.74 10.68
C GLY A 33 18.93 5.59 10.06
N THR A 34 20.26 5.71 10.11
CA THR A 34 21.26 4.73 9.62
C THR A 34 21.23 3.37 10.34
N GLN A 35 20.32 3.16 11.30
CA GLN A 35 20.27 2.00 12.21
C GLN A 35 19.33 0.87 11.75
N HIS A 36 18.65 1.03 10.60
CA HIS A 36 17.65 0.06 10.13
C HIS A 36 18.26 -1.33 9.85
N SER A 37 19.53 -1.43 9.44
CA SER A 37 20.18 -2.72 9.18
C SER A 37 20.35 -3.55 10.46
N THR A 38 20.69 -2.92 11.59
CA THR A 38 21.03 -3.59 12.86
C THR A 38 19.83 -4.28 13.53
N MET A 39 18.59 -3.85 13.25
CA MET A 39 17.38 -4.34 13.96
C MET A 39 16.47 -5.23 13.12
N THR A 40 16.88 -5.65 11.92
CA THR A 40 16.03 -6.38 10.96
C THR A 40 15.34 -7.61 11.58
N THR A 41 16.06 -8.42 12.35
CA THR A 41 15.49 -9.61 13.01
C THR A 41 14.46 -9.26 14.07
N THR A 42 14.71 -8.21 14.86
CA THR A 42 13.79 -7.74 15.91
C THR A 42 12.50 -7.20 15.31
N LEU A 43 12.61 -6.40 14.25
CA LEU A 43 11.46 -5.86 13.51
C LEU A 43 10.64 -6.99 12.90
N ARG A 44 11.29 -7.95 12.23
CA ARG A 44 10.61 -9.12 11.66
C ARG A 44 9.84 -9.90 12.72
N ARG A 45 10.45 -10.20 13.87
CA ARG A 45 9.79 -10.90 14.99
C ARG A 45 8.56 -10.14 15.50
N LEU A 46 8.68 -8.82 15.68
CA LEU A 46 7.55 -7.97 16.05
C LEU A 46 6.39 -8.09 15.03
N GLY A 47 6.70 -8.04 13.74
CA GLY A 47 5.71 -8.23 12.68
C GLY A 47 5.03 -9.59 12.72
N GLU A 48 5.81 -10.66 12.94
CA GLU A 48 5.30 -12.02 13.07
C GLU A 48 4.39 -12.19 14.31
N ASP A 49 4.74 -11.57 15.44
CA ASP A 49 3.93 -11.59 16.66
C ASP A 49 2.61 -10.81 16.48
N ILE A 50 2.64 -9.66 15.80
CA ILE A 50 1.43 -8.90 15.44
C ILE A 50 0.52 -9.71 14.50
N PHE A 51 1.12 -10.40 13.52
CA PHE A 51 0.40 -11.18 12.53
C PHE A 51 -0.27 -12.43 13.12
N ARG A 52 0.49 -13.23 13.89
CA ARG A 52 -0.02 -14.47 14.50
C ARG A 52 -0.94 -14.19 15.68
N GLY A 53 -0.79 -13.04 16.32
CA GLY A 53 -1.35 -12.76 17.63
C GLY A 53 -0.53 -13.40 18.73
N VAL A 54 -0.72 -12.92 19.95
CA VAL A 54 0.00 -13.43 21.13
C VAL A 54 -0.82 -14.53 21.77
N VAL A 55 -0.27 -15.74 21.80
CA VAL A 55 -0.81 -16.91 22.51
C VAL A 55 -0.01 -17.09 23.79
N THR A 56 -0.65 -17.08 24.96
CA THR A 56 -0.02 -17.57 26.18
C THR A 56 -0.05 -19.10 26.18
N LYS A 57 1.12 -19.73 26.25
CA LYS A 57 1.18 -21.09 26.82
C LYS A 57 0.82 -20.93 28.29
N GLY A 58 -0.22 -21.63 28.74
CA GLY A 58 -0.61 -21.60 30.14
C GLY A 58 0.61 -21.88 31.01
N VAL A 59 0.86 -20.99 31.97
CA VAL A 59 1.79 -21.26 33.07
C VAL A 59 1.20 -22.47 33.80
N GLN A 60 1.81 -23.65 33.64
CA GLN A 60 1.60 -24.75 34.58
C GLN A 60 2.33 -24.38 35.87
N ASP A 61 1.72 -23.52 36.67
CA ASP A 61 2.04 -23.45 38.09
C ASP A 61 1.06 -24.36 38.81
N ALA A 62 1.63 -25.38 39.42
CA ALA A 62 0.94 -26.36 40.24
C ALA A 62 0.29 -25.67 41.45
N ALA A 63 -1.00 -25.35 41.36
CA ALA A 63 -1.93 -25.39 42.49
C ALA A 63 -3.37 -25.09 42.02
N LEU A 64 -4.29 -25.92 42.53
CA LEU A 64 -5.75 -25.78 42.56
C LEU A 64 -6.52 -26.32 41.35
N GLU A 65 -7.10 -27.49 41.62
CA GLU A 65 -8.10 -28.22 40.86
C GLU A 65 -9.35 -27.37 40.59
N HIS A 66 -10.06 -27.74 39.50
CA HIS A 66 -11.34 -27.24 39.02
C HIS A 66 -11.35 -25.85 38.34
N SER A 67 -11.22 -25.83 37.01
CA SER A 67 -12.24 -25.21 36.14
C SER A 67 -11.94 -25.40 34.65
N VAL A 68 -13.02 -25.66 33.91
CA VAL A 68 -13.23 -25.68 32.46
C VAL A 68 -12.03 -25.25 31.60
N GLU A 69 -11.50 -26.22 30.86
CA GLU A 69 -10.66 -26.12 29.66
C GLU A 69 -10.50 -24.68 29.10
N SER A 70 -9.59 -23.92 29.72
CA SER A 70 -9.39 -22.52 29.38
C SER A 70 -8.56 -22.43 28.10
N ARG A 71 -9.25 -22.31 26.96
CA ARG A 71 -8.59 -22.02 25.68
C ARG A 71 -7.66 -20.82 25.86
N PRO A 72 -6.40 -20.88 25.41
CA PRO A 72 -5.47 -19.78 25.58
C PRO A 72 -6.05 -18.51 24.94
N ARG A 73 -6.20 -17.45 25.75
CA ARG A 73 -6.70 -16.15 25.29
C ARG A 73 -5.68 -15.56 24.33
N THR A 74 -5.98 -15.63 23.03
CA THR A 74 -5.14 -15.07 21.98
C THR A 74 -5.59 -13.64 21.69
N ALA A 75 -4.71 -12.64 21.80
CA ALA A 75 -5.01 -11.34 21.21
C ALA A 75 -4.81 -11.42 19.69
N ALA A 76 -5.91 -11.30 18.96
CA ALA A 76 -5.88 -11.14 17.52
C ALA A 76 -5.71 -9.65 17.18
N PHE A 77 -4.50 -9.24 16.79
CA PHE A 77 -4.23 -7.87 16.32
C PHE A 77 -4.53 -7.77 14.82
N PHE A 78 -3.78 -8.49 13.99
CA PHE A 78 -4.00 -8.58 12.54
C PHE A 78 -5.36 -9.18 12.16
N LYS A 79 -5.89 -10.11 12.96
CA LYS A 79 -7.21 -10.71 12.73
C LYS A 79 -8.32 -10.10 13.59
N SER A 80 -8.11 -8.90 14.13
CA SER A 80 -9.11 -8.22 14.95
C SER A 80 -10.37 -7.91 14.16
N THR A 81 -11.53 -7.94 14.82
CA THR A 81 -12.80 -7.43 14.27
C THR A 81 -12.85 -5.90 14.27
N SER A 82 -12.05 -5.24 15.11
CA SER A 82 -11.88 -3.78 15.08
C SER A 82 -11.07 -3.37 13.86
N LEU A 83 -11.71 -2.66 12.92
CA LEU A 83 -11.09 -2.17 11.70
C LEU A 83 -9.87 -1.29 12.02
N PRO A 84 -9.93 -0.26 12.89
CA PRO A 84 -8.76 0.54 13.22
C PRO A 84 -7.56 -0.28 13.72
N LEU A 85 -7.79 -1.27 14.59
CA LEU A 85 -6.74 -2.13 15.12
C LEU A 85 -6.15 -3.07 14.06
N ARG A 86 -7.02 -3.71 13.27
CA ARG A 86 -6.60 -4.57 12.15
C ARG A 86 -5.79 -3.77 11.13
N PHE A 87 -6.25 -2.59 10.75
CA PHE A 87 -5.63 -1.75 9.74
C PHE A 87 -4.20 -1.35 10.13
N VAL A 88 -4.01 -0.85 11.35
CA VAL A 88 -2.66 -0.47 11.83
C VAL A 88 -1.76 -1.71 11.96
N SER A 89 -2.30 -2.85 12.38
CA SER A 89 -1.57 -4.12 12.45
C SER A 89 -1.10 -4.57 11.06
N THR A 90 -1.96 -4.46 10.05
CA THR A 90 -1.63 -4.73 8.64
C THR A 90 -0.47 -3.87 8.17
N LEU A 91 -0.47 -2.56 8.47
CA LEU A 91 0.65 -1.68 8.08
C LEU A 91 1.95 -2.04 8.81
N ILE A 92 1.90 -2.48 10.08
CA ILE A 92 3.08 -2.96 10.80
C ILE A 92 3.63 -4.21 10.12
N VAL A 93 2.78 -5.18 9.78
CA VAL A 93 3.19 -6.41 9.07
C VAL A 93 3.86 -6.08 7.75
N LEU A 94 3.23 -5.23 6.92
CA LEU A 94 3.81 -4.77 5.65
C LEU A 94 5.17 -4.08 5.86
N LYS A 95 5.35 -3.37 6.96
CA LYS A 95 6.58 -2.61 7.23
C LYS A 95 7.72 -3.47 7.76
N THR A 96 7.42 -4.63 8.37
CA THR A 96 8.39 -5.38 9.17
C THR A 96 8.67 -6.79 8.68
N VAL A 97 7.75 -7.39 7.93
CA VAL A 97 7.87 -8.77 7.43
C VAL A 97 8.27 -8.77 5.96
N THR A 98 9.06 -9.76 5.55
CA THR A 98 9.50 -9.95 4.15
C THR A 98 8.98 -11.24 3.52
N GLN A 99 8.38 -12.14 4.31
CA GLN A 99 7.83 -13.41 3.83
C GLN A 99 6.60 -13.16 2.95
N ALA A 100 6.59 -13.76 1.75
CA ALA A 100 5.63 -13.43 0.71
C ALA A 100 4.18 -13.82 1.06
N ASP A 101 3.98 -14.91 1.79
CA ASP A 101 2.70 -15.41 2.27
C ASP A 101 2.05 -14.47 3.31
N PHE A 102 2.86 -13.86 4.18
CA PHE A 102 2.40 -12.88 5.17
C PHE A 102 2.05 -11.56 4.48
N LEU A 103 2.90 -11.13 3.53
CA LEU A 103 2.67 -9.92 2.75
C LEU A 103 1.42 -10.04 1.86
N ALA A 104 1.19 -11.19 1.21
CA ALA A 104 -0.01 -11.43 0.42
C ALA A 104 -1.28 -11.29 1.29
N GLN A 105 -1.33 -11.98 2.43
CA GLN A 105 -2.45 -11.87 3.37
C GLN A 105 -2.66 -10.45 3.90
N ALA A 106 -1.56 -9.72 4.15
CA ALA A 106 -1.63 -8.33 4.58
C ALA A 106 -2.23 -7.43 3.49
N PHE A 107 -1.85 -7.61 2.22
CA PHE A 107 -2.46 -6.88 1.12
C PHE A 107 -3.91 -7.27 0.86
N ASP A 108 -4.28 -8.54 1.03
CA ASP A 108 -5.68 -8.97 0.93
C ASP A 108 -6.53 -8.31 2.01
N SER A 109 -6.06 -8.32 3.27
CA SER A 109 -6.73 -7.61 4.37
C SER A 109 -6.83 -6.11 4.11
N LEU A 110 -5.76 -5.48 3.60
CA LEU A 110 -5.76 -4.06 3.27
C LEU A 110 -6.78 -3.74 2.17
N CYS A 111 -6.81 -4.52 1.10
CA CYS A 111 -7.77 -4.35 0.01
C CYS A 111 -9.21 -4.43 0.50
N LEU A 112 -9.53 -5.39 1.36
CA LEU A 112 -10.86 -5.54 1.96
C LEU A 112 -11.23 -4.31 2.81
N ASP A 113 -10.33 -3.86 3.68
CA ASP A 113 -10.59 -2.71 4.56
C ASP A 113 -10.76 -1.41 3.77
N LEU A 114 -10.04 -1.24 2.65
CA LEU A 114 -10.10 -0.07 1.78
C LEU A 114 -11.40 0.04 0.96
N GLN A 115 -12.25 -0.98 0.94
CA GLN A 115 -13.58 -0.88 0.34
C GLN A 115 -14.50 0.04 1.15
N ALA A 116 -14.26 0.17 2.46
CA ALA A 116 -15.00 1.07 3.34
C ALA A 116 -14.35 2.46 3.42
N ASP A 117 -15.17 3.52 3.46
CA ASP A 117 -14.66 4.89 3.58
C ASP A 117 -13.89 5.14 4.89
N GLU A 118 -14.26 4.44 5.98
CA GLU A 118 -13.49 4.45 7.22
C GLU A 118 -12.06 3.92 7.01
N GLY A 119 -11.90 2.83 6.25
CA GLY A 119 -10.59 2.28 5.90
C GLY A 119 -9.76 3.23 5.04
N LYS A 120 -10.38 3.90 4.07
CA LYS A 120 -9.71 4.95 3.27
C LYS A 120 -9.28 6.14 4.13
N SER A 121 -10.10 6.54 5.10
CA SER A 121 -9.75 7.59 6.07
C SER A 121 -8.53 7.18 6.91
N LEU A 122 -8.51 5.94 7.43
CA LEU A 122 -7.37 5.40 8.17
C LEU A 122 -6.10 5.30 7.32
N PHE A 123 -6.22 4.92 6.05
CA PHE A 123 -5.09 4.88 5.12
C PHE A 123 -4.38 6.23 5.04
N LEU A 124 -5.15 7.32 4.98
CA LEU A 124 -4.63 8.69 4.93
C LEU A 124 -4.09 9.13 6.28
N GLN A 125 -4.83 8.92 7.37
CA GLN A 125 -4.43 9.29 8.74
C GLN A 125 -3.12 8.60 9.16
N LEU A 126 -2.95 7.34 8.79
CA LEU A 126 -1.75 6.55 9.07
C LEU A 126 -0.66 6.77 8.02
N GLN A 127 -0.86 7.66 7.04
CA GLN A 127 0.09 7.94 5.96
C GLN A 127 0.59 6.67 5.27
N ALA A 128 -0.31 5.79 4.84
CA ALA A 128 0.04 4.45 4.38
C ALA A 128 0.75 4.40 3.02
N VAL A 129 0.70 5.47 2.21
CA VAL A 129 1.29 5.51 0.85
C VAL A 129 2.74 5.02 0.81
N PRO A 130 3.70 5.54 1.63
CA PRO A 130 5.08 5.08 1.57
C PRO A 130 5.26 3.62 1.97
N VAL A 131 4.43 3.11 2.88
CA VAL A 131 4.46 1.71 3.33
C VAL A 131 4.06 0.79 2.18
N VAL A 132 2.94 1.10 1.49
CA VAL A 132 2.47 0.34 0.33
C VAL A 132 3.46 0.42 -0.83
N LEU A 133 3.99 1.62 -1.12
CA LEU A 133 4.96 1.82 -2.21
C LEU A 133 6.26 1.05 -2.01
N SER A 134 6.67 0.75 -0.78
CA SER A 134 7.89 -0.05 -0.50
C SER A 134 7.82 -1.49 -1.05
N HIS A 135 6.63 -1.95 -1.43
CA HIS A 135 6.35 -3.25 -2.04
C HIS A 135 6.06 -3.17 -3.54
N LEU A 136 5.92 -1.97 -4.10
CA LEU A 136 5.74 -1.75 -5.55
C LEU A 136 7.10 -1.83 -6.26
N LYS A 137 7.74 -3.00 -6.22
CA LYS A 137 9.10 -3.24 -6.75
C LYS A 137 9.18 -4.55 -7.54
N LEU A 138 10.10 -4.57 -8.50
CA LEU A 138 10.29 -5.73 -9.40
C LEU A 138 10.83 -6.97 -8.69
N SER A 139 11.47 -6.83 -7.53
CA SER A 139 11.92 -7.98 -6.75
C SER A 139 10.76 -8.77 -6.11
N SER A 140 9.55 -8.20 -6.08
CA SER A 140 8.34 -8.81 -5.53
C SER A 140 7.22 -8.84 -6.57
N ARG A 141 7.52 -9.32 -7.80
CA ARG A 141 6.56 -9.33 -8.93
C ARG A 141 5.21 -9.96 -8.57
N GLY A 142 5.22 -11.05 -7.80
CA GLY A 142 3.99 -11.75 -7.39
C GLY A 142 3.06 -10.93 -6.49
N LEU A 143 3.56 -9.87 -5.83
CA LEU A 143 2.75 -8.98 -4.99
C LEU A 143 2.26 -7.73 -5.74
N LEU A 144 2.81 -7.43 -6.93
CA LEU A 144 2.46 -6.21 -7.67
C LEU A 144 0.94 -6.06 -7.91
N PRO A 145 0.20 -7.12 -8.31
CA PRO A 145 -1.26 -7.01 -8.47
C PRO A 145 -1.95 -6.55 -7.18
N SER A 146 -1.68 -7.18 -6.04
CA SER A 146 -2.31 -6.86 -4.74
C SER A 146 -1.94 -5.46 -4.23
N VAL A 147 -0.69 -5.03 -4.47
CA VAL A 147 -0.23 -3.66 -4.16
C VAL A 147 -1.02 -2.65 -5.00
N MET A 148 -1.16 -2.92 -6.31
CA MET A 148 -1.91 -2.05 -7.22
C MET A 148 -3.39 -2.01 -6.89
N ASP A 149 -3.99 -3.14 -6.50
CA ASP A 149 -5.39 -3.20 -6.07
C ASP A 149 -5.63 -2.36 -4.81
N SER A 150 -4.72 -2.42 -3.84
CA SER A 150 -4.80 -1.57 -2.65
C SER A 150 -4.77 -0.08 -3.01
N LEU A 151 -3.86 0.33 -3.91
CA LEU A 151 -3.78 1.73 -4.36
C LEU A 151 -5.01 2.14 -5.18
N LEU A 152 -5.57 1.24 -5.98
CA LEU A 152 -6.77 1.54 -6.78
C LEU A 152 -8.03 1.68 -5.94
N GLN A 153 -8.17 0.99 -4.81
CA GLN A 153 -9.29 1.21 -3.90
C GLN A 153 -9.36 2.67 -3.41
N MET A 154 -8.20 3.32 -3.25
CA MET A 154 -8.12 4.75 -2.90
C MET A 154 -8.49 5.68 -4.07
N THR A 155 -8.61 5.16 -5.30
CA THR A 155 -9.02 5.95 -6.48
C THR A 155 -10.52 5.91 -6.78
N VAL A 156 -11.26 5.05 -6.07
CA VAL A 156 -12.72 4.99 -6.12
C VAL A 156 -13.29 6.30 -5.59
N GLU A 157 -14.33 6.83 -6.26
CA GLU A 157 -14.97 8.09 -5.89
C GLU A 157 -15.42 8.08 -4.42
N SER A 158 -14.79 8.92 -3.60
CA SER A 158 -15.15 9.21 -2.21
C SER A 158 -14.42 10.47 -1.74
N SER A 159 -14.70 10.94 -0.52
CA SER A 159 -14.02 12.09 0.09
C SER A 159 -12.51 11.88 0.27
N ALA A 160 -12.02 10.63 0.22
CA ALA A 160 -10.62 10.28 0.37
C ALA A 160 -9.80 10.41 -0.92
N LEU A 161 -10.44 10.48 -2.09
CA LEU A 161 -9.76 10.47 -3.39
C LEU A 161 -8.77 11.63 -3.53
N GLN A 162 -9.23 12.86 -3.28
CA GLN A 162 -8.39 14.04 -3.47
C GLN A 162 -7.20 14.08 -2.48
N PRO A 163 -7.38 13.86 -1.16
CA PRO A 163 -6.27 13.71 -0.22
C PRO A 163 -5.30 12.58 -0.59
N PHE A 164 -5.79 11.47 -1.16
CA PHE A 164 -4.93 10.39 -1.63
C PHE A 164 -4.06 10.83 -2.81
N LEU A 165 -4.63 11.50 -3.81
CA LEU A 165 -3.85 12.03 -4.94
C LEU A 165 -2.82 13.06 -4.48
N GLU A 166 -3.14 13.88 -3.47
CA GLU A 166 -2.19 14.79 -2.84
C GLU A 166 -1.05 14.04 -2.13
N ALA A 167 -1.35 12.97 -1.38
CA ALA A 167 -0.33 12.13 -0.76
C ALA A 167 0.58 11.43 -1.80
N CYS A 168 0.04 11.07 -2.96
CA CYS A 168 0.79 10.52 -4.10
C CYS A 168 1.58 11.59 -4.88
N SER A 169 1.31 12.88 -4.68
CA SER A 169 1.94 14.00 -5.40
C SER A 169 3.35 14.31 -4.84
N CYS A 170 4.20 13.29 -4.73
CA CYS A 170 5.52 13.37 -4.13
C CYS A 170 6.59 12.61 -4.94
N SER A 171 7.87 12.97 -4.74
CA SER A 171 8.99 12.37 -5.45
C SER A 171 9.11 10.86 -5.26
N LEU A 172 8.73 10.33 -4.09
CA LEU A 172 8.79 8.89 -3.82
C LEU A 172 7.87 8.11 -4.77
N PHE A 173 6.61 8.52 -4.88
CA PHE A 173 5.64 7.88 -5.75
C PHE A 173 6.10 7.88 -7.21
N PHE A 174 6.44 9.07 -7.74
CA PHE A 174 6.86 9.21 -9.13
C PHE A 174 8.17 8.48 -9.44
N ARG A 175 9.13 8.45 -8.51
CA ARG A 175 10.34 7.64 -8.65
C ARG A 175 10.00 6.15 -8.75
N THR A 176 9.12 5.65 -7.89
CA THR A 176 8.69 4.25 -7.91
C THR A 176 8.00 3.89 -9.22
N CYS A 177 7.08 4.72 -9.71
CA CYS A 177 6.43 4.53 -11.01
C CYS A 177 7.45 4.53 -12.15
N SER A 178 8.39 5.48 -12.14
CA SER A 178 9.46 5.60 -13.14
C SER A 178 10.36 4.36 -13.19
N VAL A 179 10.67 3.75 -12.04
CA VAL A 179 11.40 2.47 -11.98
C VAL A 179 10.56 1.33 -12.57
N LEU A 180 9.28 1.26 -12.21
CA LEU A 180 8.38 0.20 -12.67
C LEU A 180 8.13 0.27 -14.19
N LEU A 181 7.91 1.46 -14.74
CA LEU A 181 7.65 1.68 -16.17
C LEU A 181 8.87 1.37 -17.06
N ARG A 182 10.09 1.46 -16.52
CA ARG A 182 11.31 1.03 -17.26
C ARG A 182 11.48 -0.50 -17.28
N ALA A 183 10.68 -1.24 -16.52
CA ALA A 183 10.86 -2.68 -16.42
C ALA A 183 10.50 -3.37 -17.74
N PRO A 184 11.42 -4.15 -18.34
CA PRO A 184 11.07 -4.94 -19.51
C PRO A 184 10.03 -5.99 -19.10
N LYS A 185 9.00 -6.14 -19.94
CA LYS A 185 7.88 -7.08 -19.72
C LYS A 185 7.19 -6.85 -18.35
N LEU A 186 6.89 -5.59 -18.03
CA LEU A 186 5.93 -5.29 -16.97
C LEU A 186 4.59 -5.92 -17.35
N ASP A 187 3.95 -6.56 -16.38
CA ASP A 187 2.63 -7.16 -16.57
C ASP A 187 1.62 -6.09 -17.04
N ILE A 188 0.87 -6.42 -18.10
CA ILE A 188 -0.02 -5.46 -18.75
C ILE A 188 -1.14 -4.99 -17.83
N HIS A 189 -1.64 -5.86 -16.94
CA HIS A 189 -2.68 -5.49 -15.98
C HIS A 189 -2.13 -4.58 -14.88
N VAL A 190 -0.90 -4.81 -14.43
CA VAL A 190 -0.21 -3.89 -13.52
C VAL A 190 -0.04 -2.51 -14.18
N LEU A 191 0.36 -2.48 -15.45
CA LEU A 191 0.50 -1.24 -16.23
C LEU A 191 -0.83 -0.52 -16.41
N GLU A 192 -1.90 -1.23 -16.76
CA GLU A 192 -3.28 -0.70 -16.83
C GLU A 192 -3.68 -0.03 -15.53
N LYS A 193 -3.56 -0.75 -14.40
CA LYS A 193 -3.88 -0.22 -13.06
C LYS A 193 -3.03 1.01 -12.73
N LEU A 194 -1.74 1.01 -13.06
CA LEU A 194 -0.86 2.14 -12.82
C LEU A 194 -1.24 3.36 -13.68
N SER A 195 -1.64 3.12 -14.93
CA SER A 195 -2.04 4.18 -15.86
C SER A 195 -3.26 4.96 -15.35
N ILE A 196 -4.19 4.31 -14.63
CA ILE A 196 -5.35 4.97 -14.02
C ILE A 196 -4.90 6.01 -12.99
N ILE A 197 -3.98 5.64 -12.10
CA ILE A 197 -3.48 6.54 -11.04
C ILE A 197 -2.69 7.70 -11.67
N LEU A 198 -1.80 7.39 -12.62
CA LEU A 198 -1.02 8.41 -13.34
C LEU A 198 -1.93 9.37 -14.12
N GLN A 199 -3.00 8.86 -14.73
CA GLN A 199 -3.98 9.70 -15.42
C GLN A 199 -4.67 10.67 -14.45
N LYS A 200 -5.09 10.23 -13.27
CA LYS A 200 -5.67 11.12 -12.26
C LYS A 200 -4.66 12.15 -11.77
N LEU A 201 -3.42 11.73 -11.49
CA LEU A 201 -2.34 12.63 -11.07
C LEU A 201 -1.94 13.66 -12.13
N SER A 202 -2.07 13.34 -13.41
CA SER A 202 -1.75 14.26 -14.52
C SER A 202 -2.68 15.48 -14.61
N LYS A 203 -3.88 15.38 -14.03
CA LYS A 203 -4.84 16.50 -13.96
C LYS A 203 -4.41 17.57 -12.94
N ILE A 204 -3.55 17.22 -11.99
CA ILE A 204 -3.03 18.14 -10.98
C ILE A 204 -1.87 18.94 -11.60
N LYS A 205 -2.10 20.24 -11.85
CA LYS A 205 -1.14 21.10 -12.56
C LYS A 205 0.26 21.11 -11.92
N SER A 206 0.35 21.10 -10.59
CA SER A 206 1.63 21.11 -9.86
C SER A 206 2.44 19.82 -10.04
N ASN A 207 1.84 18.73 -10.52
CA ASN A 207 2.52 17.45 -10.74
C ASN A 207 3.27 17.38 -12.07
N LYS A 208 3.05 18.31 -13.02
CA LYS A 208 3.75 18.31 -14.32
C LYS A 208 5.27 18.21 -14.16
N LYS A 209 5.83 18.98 -13.23
CA LYS A 209 7.26 18.92 -12.89
C LYS A 209 7.74 17.55 -12.43
N LEU A 210 6.89 16.75 -11.76
CA LEU A 210 7.24 15.40 -11.31
C LEU A 210 7.19 14.40 -12.47
N PHE A 211 6.22 14.53 -13.39
CA PHE A 211 6.21 13.76 -14.63
C PHE A 211 7.45 14.02 -15.50
N GLU A 212 7.92 15.26 -15.53
CA GLU A 212 9.13 15.69 -16.23
C GLU A 212 10.39 15.19 -15.54
N LEU A 213 10.55 15.49 -14.25
CA LEU A 213 11.71 15.14 -13.44
C LEU A 213 12.01 13.63 -13.46
N PHE A 214 10.97 12.81 -13.44
CA PHE A 214 11.11 11.34 -13.46
C PHE A 214 10.93 10.73 -14.85
N THR A 215 10.89 11.56 -15.90
CA THR A 215 10.77 11.18 -17.32
C THR A 215 9.63 10.23 -17.62
N ILE A 216 8.57 10.24 -16.80
CA ILE A 216 7.43 9.32 -16.94
C ILE A 216 6.70 9.61 -18.25
N HIS A 217 6.56 10.89 -18.62
CA HIS A 217 5.89 11.29 -19.84
C HIS A 217 6.51 10.65 -21.10
N LEU A 218 7.84 10.60 -21.22
CA LEU A 218 8.53 9.93 -22.33
C LEU A 218 8.26 8.42 -22.35
N MET A 219 8.25 7.78 -21.18
CA MET A 219 7.94 6.35 -21.09
C MET A 219 6.50 6.07 -21.52
N LEU A 220 5.55 6.91 -21.10
CA LEU A 220 4.15 6.76 -21.49
C LEU A 220 3.95 6.98 -23.00
N GLN A 221 4.71 7.87 -23.65
CA GLN A 221 4.70 8.02 -25.12
C GLN A 221 5.21 6.75 -25.82
N GLU A 222 6.30 6.15 -25.33
CA GLU A 222 6.83 4.93 -25.93
C GLU A 222 5.90 3.73 -25.72
N ILE A 223 5.29 3.63 -24.55
CA ILE A 223 4.25 2.63 -24.25
C ILE A 223 3.04 2.84 -25.16
N GLN A 224 2.57 4.07 -25.33
CA GLN A 224 1.44 4.40 -26.22
C GLN A 224 1.72 3.96 -27.66
N ARG A 225 2.94 4.15 -28.15
CA ARG A 225 3.36 3.76 -29.51
C ARG A 225 3.38 2.25 -29.73
N THR A 226 3.60 1.47 -28.67
CA THR A 226 3.83 0.02 -28.73
C THR A 226 2.67 -0.81 -28.18
N THR A 227 1.69 -0.19 -27.51
CA THR A 227 0.52 -0.86 -26.95
C THR A 227 -0.44 -1.32 -28.06
N HIS A 228 -0.88 -2.58 -27.99
CA HIS A 228 -1.84 -3.12 -28.94
C HIS A 228 -3.25 -2.48 -28.75
N PRO A 229 -3.99 -2.16 -29.83
CA PRO A 229 -5.27 -1.46 -29.74
C PRO A 229 -6.36 -2.17 -28.92
N GLU A 230 -6.24 -3.48 -28.70
CA GLU A 230 -7.19 -4.25 -27.88
C GLU A 230 -7.18 -3.83 -26.40
N HIS A 231 -6.07 -3.25 -25.92
CA HIS A 231 -5.96 -2.66 -24.58
C HIS A 231 -6.57 -1.26 -24.54
N ALA A 232 -7.85 -1.15 -24.92
CA ALA A 232 -8.54 0.13 -25.10
C ALA A 232 -8.47 1.02 -23.86
N PHE A 233 -8.64 0.45 -22.65
CA PHE A 233 -8.57 1.20 -21.39
C PHE A 233 -7.18 1.78 -21.14
N LEU A 234 -6.11 1.00 -21.40
CA LEU A 234 -4.74 1.50 -21.31
C LEU A 234 -4.52 2.65 -22.27
N CYS A 235 -4.90 2.47 -23.54
CA CYS A 235 -4.78 3.50 -24.57
C CYS A 235 -5.50 4.80 -24.17
N ILE A 236 -6.73 4.72 -23.64
CA ILE A 236 -7.49 5.88 -23.16
C ILE A 236 -6.74 6.60 -22.03
N ASN A 237 -6.23 5.87 -21.04
CA ASN A 237 -5.51 6.46 -19.92
C ASN A 237 -4.19 7.13 -20.36
N LEU A 238 -3.44 6.50 -21.26
CA LEU A 238 -2.21 7.05 -21.83
C LEU A 238 -2.50 8.35 -22.60
N ASN A 239 -3.48 8.31 -23.51
CA ASN A 239 -3.89 9.48 -24.30
C ASN A 239 -4.30 10.64 -23.40
N SER A 240 -5.15 10.37 -22.40
CA SER A 240 -5.61 11.39 -21.45
C SER A 240 -4.46 11.97 -20.63
N THR A 241 -3.53 11.12 -20.18
CA THR A 241 -2.34 11.56 -19.44
C THR A 241 -1.47 12.49 -20.29
N LEU A 242 -1.14 12.08 -21.52
CA LEU A 242 -0.31 12.88 -22.42
C LEU A 242 -0.99 14.19 -22.84
N PHE A 243 -2.31 14.18 -22.99
CA PHE A 243 -3.11 15.39 -23.22
C PHE A 243 -3.03 16.37 -22.05
N ASN A 244 -3.24 15.91 -20.81
CA ASN A 244 -3.17 16.76 -19.62
C ASN A 244 -1.78 17.38 -19.43
N LEU A 245 -0.73 16.64 -19.84
CA LEU A 245 0.65 17.12 -19.84
C LEU A 245 0.96 18.09 -20.99
N GLY A 246 0.09 18.21 -21.99
CA GLY A 246 0.28 19.10 -23.14
C GLY A 246 1.19 18.52 -24.24
N LEU A 247 1.36 17.18 -24.26
CA LEU A 247 2.27 16.49 -25.17
C LEU A 247 1.58 15.92 -26.41
N THR A 248 0.26 15.84 -26.41
CA THR A 248 -0.51 15.61 -27.64
C THR A 248 -0.87 16.95 -28.25
N LYS A 249 -0.36 17.24 -29.45
CA LYS A 249 -1.01 18.22 -30.32
C LYS A 249 -2.39 17.65 -30.67
N CYS A 250 -3.44 18.46 -30.62
CA CYS A 250 -4.70 18.11 -31.24
C CYS A 250 -4.41 17.77 -32.71
N ASN A 251 -4.35 16.49 -33.05
CA ASN A 251 -4.68 16.08 -34.41
C ASN A 251 -6.20 16.15 -34.47
N SER A 252 -6.74 17.37 -34.47
CA SER A 252 -8.07 17.61 -35.01
C SER A 252 -8.08 16.96 -36.37
N LEU A 253 -9.02 16.03 -36.57
CA LEU A 253 -9.30 15.42 -37.85
C LEU A 253 -9.54 16.54 -38.88
N ALA A 254 -8.50 16.98 -39.56
CA ALA A 254 -8.61 17.46 -40.92
C ALA A 254 -8.80 16.19 -41.77
N ALA A 255 -10.00 15.61 -41.67
CA ALA A 255 -10.49 14.72 -42.70
C ALA A 255 -10.46 15.56 -43.97
N SER A 256 -9.54 15.19 -44.85
CA SER A 256 -9.45 15.62 -46.22
C SER A 256 -10.80 15.44 -46.91
N THR A 257 -11.58 16.51 -47.00
CA THR A 257 -12.49 16.72 -48.12
C THR A 257 -11.79 17.70 -49.04
N ASN A 258 -11.02 17.15 -49.98
CA ASN A 258 -10.58 17.86 -51.17
C ASN A 258 -11.67 17.69 -52.26
N PRO A 259 -11.75 18.66 -53.20
CA PRO A 259 -12.99 19.18 -53.78
C PRO A 259 -13.72 18.26 -54.75
#